data_AF-A0A849VMR8-F1
#
_entry.id   AF-A0A849VMR8-F1
#
_cell.length_a   1.000
_cell.length_b   1.000
_cell.length_c   1.000
_cell.angle_alpha   90.00
_cell.angle_beta   90.00
_cell.angle_gamma   90.00
#
_symmetry.space_group_name_H-M   'P 1'
#
loop_
_entity.id
_entity.type
_entity.pdbx_description
1 polymer ?
#
loop_
_entity_poly.entity_id
_entity_poly.type
_entity_poly.pdbx_seq_one_letter_code
_entity_poly.pdbx_strand_id
1 'polypeptide(L)'
;MDQFYSVLLSIWDGSKSAFALLGVAGISFGTVVATAFGLFKVLGEKWLNQKFATQLEAFKSEQSRELEKLRHRINAVFDRTKRLHDREFEVLPNVWAKLVEAKAWASGYLSPFQQYPDLDQMPSADLEEFVEGTRFSAAQKREIINSRKKLDAYIKIHNLYRHNDVLKHLQEASLELSKHGVFVLPELRNEMKTLIDIIHKAVIEHQMNHEIDIGPRLKEGSERLKHEGEPLFNKIEESIAKRLWDSTTTEV
;
A
#
# COMPACT_ATOMS: atom_id res chain seq x y z
N MET A 1 -5.49 37.00 42.68
CA MET A 1 -4.30 37.71 43.21
C MET A 1 -4.63 38.48 44.49
N ASP A 2 -5.91 38.64 44.83
CA ASP A 2 -6.37 39.56 45.88
C ASP A 2 -6.09 39.09 47.33
N GLN A 3 -5.99 37.79 47.57
CA GLN A 3 -5.65 37.28 48.91
C GLN A 3 -4.22 37.63 49.34
N PHE A 4 -3.27 37.69 48.41
CA PHE A 4 -1.89 38.03 48.72
C PHE A 4 -1.74 39.49 49.15
N TYR A 5 -2.41 40.41 48.45
CA TYR A 5 -2.41 41.83 48.80
C TYR A 5 -3.08 42.10 50.14
N SER A 6 -4.16 41.37 50.48
CA SER A 6 -4.83 41.52 51.78
C SER A 6 -3.95 41.07 52.96
N VAL A 7 -3.19 39.99 52.79
CA VAL A 7 -2.25 39.50 53.81
C VAL A 7 -1.07 40.47 53.96
N LEU A 8 -0.53 40.97 52.84
CA LEU A 8 0.57 41.94 52.83
C LEU A 8 0.18 43.28 53.48
N LEU A 9 -1.05 43.75 53.26
CA LEU A 9 -1.60 44.95 53.92
C LEU A 9 -1.83 44.76 55.42
N SER A 10 -2.36 43.60 55.85
CA SER A 10 -2.52 43.32 57.29
C SER A 10 -1.18 43.17 58.02
N ILE A 11 -0.17 42.61 57.34
CA ILE A 11 1.21 42.54 57.85
C ILE A 11 1.83 43.95 57.91
N TRP A 12 1.53 44.81 56.94
CA TRP A 12 1.97 46.21 56.95
C TRP A 12 1.35 46.99 58.13
N ASP A 13 0.05 46.85 58.38
CA ASP A 13 -0.60 47.54 59.49
C ASP A 13 -0.21 46.97 60.87
N GLY A 14 0.02 45.66 60.98
CA GLY A 14 0.62 45.05 62.19
C GLY A 14 2.09 45.45 62.40
N SER A 15 2.83 45.71 61.33
CA SER A 15 4.21 46.19 61.42
C SER A 15 4.28 47.61 61.99
N LYS A 16 3.34 48.50 61.67
CA LYS A 16 3.29 49.87 62.23
C LYS A 16 3.20 49.88 63.76
N SER A 17 2.44 48.93 64.33
CA SER A 17 2.31 48.77 65.79
C SER A 17 3.60 48.22 66.41
N ALA A 18 4.30 47.31 65.71
CA ALA A 18 5.60 46.80 66.13
C ALA A 18 6.70 47.87 66.04
N PHE A 19 6.70 48.72 65.00
CA PHE A 19 7.63 49.85 64.87
C PHE A 19 7.43 50.91 65.97
N ALA A 20 6.17 51.15 66.38
CA ALA A 20 5.86 52.05 67.48
C ALA A 20 6.32 51.53 68.85
N LEU A 21 6.21 50.21 69.09
CA LEU A 21 6.73 49.58 70.31
C LEU A 21 8.27 49.51 70.36
N LEU A 22 8.93 49.34 69.21
CA LEU A 22 10.40 49.31 69.11
C LEU A 22 11.05 50.69 69.29
N GLY A 23 10.34 51.77 68.97
CA GLY A 23 10.77 53.15 69.25
C GLY A 23 10.81 53.50 70.75
N VAL A 24 10.03 52.80 71.59
CA VAL A 24 10.00 53.01 73.06
C VAL A 24 11.02 52.13 73.80
N ALA A 25 11.53 51.06 73.18
CA ALA A 25 12.37 50.06 73.83
C ALA A 25 13.89 50.13 73.53
N GLY A 26 14.38 51.14 72.79
CA GLY A 26 15.82 51.31 72.56
C GLY A 26 16.46 50.15 71.78
N ILE A 27 15.74 49.60 70.80
CA ILE A 27 16.22 48.51 69.95
C ILE A 27 16.80 49.12 68.67
N SER A 28 18.09 48.86 68.42
CA SER A 28 18.84 49.43 67.30
C SER A 28 18.26 49.00 65.94
N PHE A 29 18.49 49.81 64.90
CA PHE A 29 18.07 49.56 63.52
C PHE A 29 18.38 48.13 63.02
N GLY A 30 19.45 47.51 63.54
CA GLY A 30 19.86 46.14 63.19
C GLY A 30 18.88 45.04 63.59
N THR A 31 18.12 45.20 64.67
CA THR A 31 17.20 44.16 65.17
C THR A 31 15.90 44.12 64.35
N VAL A 32 15.42 45.29 63.93
CA VAL A 32 14.32 45.42 62.96
C VAL A 32 14.69 44.77 61.64
N VAL A 33 15.89 45.08 61.12
CA VAL A 33 16.38 44.52 59.85
C VAL A 33 16.56 43.01 59.94
N ALA A 34 17.08 42.47 61.05
CA ALA A 34 17.22 41.03 61.27
C ALA A 34 15.87 40.30 61.30
N THR A 35 14.86 40.91 61.94
CA THR A 35 13.50 40.33 62.03
C THR A 35 12.79 40.34 60.68
N ALA A 36 12.93 41.44 59.92
CA ALA A 36 12.41 41.53 58.55
C ALA A 36 13.10 40.54 57.60
N PHE A 37 14.43 40.38 57.72
CA PHE A 37 15.19 39.41 56.93
C PHE A 37 14.82 37.96 57.27
N GLY A 38 14.59 37.65 58.55
CA GLY A 38 14.12 36.34 59.00
C GLY A 38 12.72 36.00 58.47
N LEU A 39 11.78 36.94 58.54
CA LEU A 39 10.43 36.78 57.98
C LEU A 39 10.46 36.63 56.46
N PHE A 40 11.26 37.44 55.77
CA PHE A 40 11.41 37.34 54.31
C PHE A 40 12.04 36.01 53.89
N LYS A 41 13.02 35.49 54.64
CA LYS A 41 13.62 34.18 54.38
C LYS A 41 12.61 33.05 54.55
N VAL A 42 11.86 33.03 55.64
CA VAL A 42 10.89 31.95 55.94
C VAL A 42 9.67 32.00 55.01
N LEU A 43 9.12 33.20 54.76
CA LEU A 43 7.97 33.36 53.87
C LEU A 43 8.38 33.23 52.40
N GLY A 44 9.55 33.73 52.03
CA GLY A 44 10.12 33.61 50.69
C GLY A 44 10.40 32.16 50.32
N GLU A 45 10.97 31.37 51.23
CA GLU A 45 11.24 29.94 51.01
C GLU A 45 9.94 29.13 50.85
N LYS A 46 8.94 29.35 51.70
CA LYS A 46 7.62 28.71 51.53
C LYS A 46 6.92 29.13 50.25
N TRP A 47 6.96 30.42 49.90
CA TRP A 47 6.35 30.93 48.67
C TRP A 47 7.03 30.41 47.41
N LEU A 48 8.37 30.38 47.38
CA LEU A 48 9.15 29.81 46.28
C LEU A 48 8.86 28.33 46.12
N ASN A 49 8.88 27.57 47.22
CA ASN A 49 8.58 26.14 47.19
C ASN A 49 7.15 25.87 46.71
N GLN A 50 6.17 26.66 47.14
CA GLN A 50 4.80 26.53 46.65
C GLN A 50 4.69 26.88 45.16
N LYS A 51 5.34 27.96 44.70
CA LYS A 51 5.35 28.33 43.28
C LYS A 51 6.05 27.29 42.41
N PHE A 52 7.18 26.76 42.84
CA PHE A 52 7.87 25.68 42.15
C PHE A 52 7.05 24.40 42.14
N ALA A 53 6.41 24.02 43.25
CA ALA A 53 5.53 22.86 43.29
C ALA A 53 4.38 22.99 42.28
N THR A 54 3.71 24.15 42.25
CA THR A 54 2.62 24.42 41.30
C THR A 54 3.10 24.41 39.85
N GLN A 55 4.25 25.03 39.56
CA GLN A 55 4.81 25.02 38.21
C GLN A 55 5.25 23.62 37.77
N LEU A 56 5.80 22.83 38.69
CA LEU A 56 6.23 21.46 38.43
C LEU A 56 5.04 20.52 38.22
N GLU A 57 3.96 20.66 38.99
CA GLU A 57 2.71 19.93 38.76
C GLU A 57 2.06 20.32 37.44
N ALA A 58 1.99 21.63 37.13
CA ALA A 58 1.48 22.11 35.85
C ALA A 58 2.30 21.55 34.68
N PHE A 59 3.63 21.62 34.77
CA PHE A 59 4.53 21.08 33.76
C PHE A 59 4.40 19.56 33.60
N LYS A 60 4.33 18.80 34.71
CA LYS A 60 4.08 17.34 34.67
C LYS A 60 2.74 17.01 34.02
N SER A 61 1.69 17.78 34.31
CA SER A 61 0.36 17.59 33.73
C SER A 61 0.32 17.92 32.23
N GLU A 62 1.10 18.91 31.80
CA GLU A 62 1.24 19.26 30.39
C GLU A 62 1.99 18.17 29.63
N GLN A 63 3.12 17.72 30.17
CA GLN A 63 3.88 16.60 29.61
C GLN A 63 3.06 15.30 29.53
N SER A 64 2.28 14.96 30.56
CA SER A 64 1.43 13.77 30.53
C SER A 64 0.36 13.87 29.44
N ARG A 65 -0.24 15.06 29.26
CA ARG A 65 -1.21 15.31 28.20
C ARG A 65 -0.60 15.25 26.80
N GLU A 66 0.63 15.75 26.64
CA GLU A 66 1.35 15.64 25.37
C GLU A 66 1.73 14.19 25.05
N LEU A 67 2.22 13.43 26.03
CA LEU A 67 2.50 12.01 25.87
C LEU A 67 1.24 11.23 25.50
N GLU A 68 0.10 11.52 26.13
CA GLU A 68 -1.16 10.86 25.81
C GLU A 68 -1.63 11.21 24.37
N LYS A 69 -1.53 12.48 23.96
CA LYS A 69 -1.82 12.88 22.57
C LYS A 69 -0.91 12.19 21.57
N LEU A 70 0.39 12.10 21.86
CA LEU A 70 1.36 11.41 21.01
C LEU A 70 1.05 9.92 20.94
N ARG A 71 0.77 9.28 22.07
CA ARG A 71 0.39 7.87 22.15
C ARG A 71 -0.88 7.59 21.34
N HIS A 72 -1.90 8.43 21.46
CA HIS A 72 -3.12 8.31 20.65
C HIS A 72 -2.85 8.47 19.17
N ARG A 73 -2.02 9.45 18.77
CA ARG A 73 -1.67 9.67 17.36
C ARG A 73 -0.88 8.49 16.79
N ILE A 74 0.09 7.97 17.54
CA ILE A 74 0.88 6.79 17.16
C ILE A 74 -0.03 5.59 16.99
N ASN A 75 -0.88 5.30 17.98
CA ASN A 75 -1.81 4.17 17.92
C ASN A 75 -2.78 4.29 16.73
N ALA A 76 -3.32 5.49 16.47
CA ALA A 76 -4.24 5.70 15.34
C ALA A 76 -3.56 5.47 13.98
N VAL A 77 -2.31 5.92 13.81
CA VAL A 77 -1.53 5.67 12.59
C VAL A 77 -1.19 4.19 12.47
N PHE A 78 -0.74 3.57 13.56
CA PHE A 78 -0.41 2.15 13.61
C PHE A 78 -1.60 1.26 13.27
N ASP A 79 -2.77 1.52 13.84
CA ASP A 79 -4.01 0.80 13.56
C ASP A 79 -4.41 0.93 12.08
N ARG A 80 -4.26 2.12 11.50
CA ARG A 80 -4.53 2.34 10.08
C ARG A 80 -3.56 1.57 9.19
N THR A 81 -2.27 1.62 9.51
CA THR A 81 -1.22 0.89 8.77
C THR A 81 -1.45 -0.62 8.86
N LYS A 82 -1.78 -1.13 10.05
CA LYS A 82 -2.11 -2.54 10.25
C LYS A 82 -3.30 -2.96 9.38
N ARG A 83 -4.41 -2.22 9.42
CA ARG A 83 -5.59 -2.50 8.57
C ARG A 83 -5.28 -2.46 7.08
N LEU A 84 -4.39 -1.55 6.66
CA LEU A 84 -3.95 -1.48 5.27
C LEU A 84 -3.17 -2.74 4.87
N HIS A 85 -2.23 -3.18 5.71
CA HIS A 85 -1.48 -4.42 5.49
C HIS A 85 -2.37 -5.66 5.54
N ASP A 86 -3.30 -5.75 6.49
CA ASP A 86 -4.25 -6.87 6.55
C ASP A 86 -5.04 -6.98 5.24
N ARG A 87 -5.53 -5.85 4.70
CA ARG A 87 -6.20 -5.81 3.40
C ARG A 87 -5.27 -6.14 2.24
N GLU A 88 -4.03 -5.67 2.28
CA GLU A 88 -3.02 -6.02 1.29
C GLU A 88 -2.80 -7.53 1.23
N PHE A 89 -2.62 -8.20 2.37
CA PHE A 89 -2.43 -9.65 2.45
C PHE A 89 -3.66 -10.44 1.95
N GLU A 90 -4.86 -9.92 2.13
CA GLU A 90 -6.08 -10.53 1.59
C GLU A 90 -6.17 -10.43 0.06
N VAL A 91 -5.79 -9.28 -0.53
CA VAL A 91 -6.05 -9.02 -1.95
C VAL A 91 -4.87 -9.34 -2.86
N LEU A 92 -3.63 -9.19 -2.37
CA LEU A 92 -2.42 -9.33 -3.18
C LEU A 92 -2.29 -10.73 -3.81
N PRO A 93 -2.56 -11.85 -3.10
CA PRO A 93 -2.51 -13.19 -3.70
C PRO A 93 -3.51 -13.37 -4.85
N ASN A 94 -4.70 -12.77 -4.75
CA ASN A 94 -5.72 -12.86 -5.79
C ASN A 94 -5.31 -12.09 -7.05
N VAL A 95 -4.80 -10.87 -6.88
CA VAL A 95 -4.27 -10.05 -7.99
C VAL A 95 -3.10 -10.78 -8.67
N TRP A 96 -2.19 -11.36 -7.88
CA TRP A 96 -1.07 -12.13 -8.39
C TRP A 96 -1.52 -13.36 -9.18
N ALA A 97 -2.46 -14.16 -8.64
CA ALA A 97 -2.99 -15.34 -9.32
C ALA A 97 -3.56 -14.99 -10.70
N LYS A 98 -4.31 -13.89 -10.82
CA LYS A 98 -4.84 -13.42 -12.10
C LYS A 98 -3.76 -12.98 -13.08
N LEU A 99 -2.69 -12.35 -12.60
CA LEU A 99 -1.54 -12.00 -13.43
C LEU A 99 -0.80 -13.24 -13.93
N VAL A 100 -0.61 -14.25 -13.09
CA VAL A 100 0.01 -15.54 -13.46
C VAL A 100 -0.84 -16.26 -14.50
N GLU A 101 -2.16 -16.33 -14.32
CA GLU A 101 -3.08 -16.90 -15.31
C GLU A 101 -2.94 -16.18 -16.66
N ALA A 102 -3.01 -14.84 -16.68
CA ALA A 102 -2.88 -14.06 -17.90
C ALA A 102 -1.54 -14.30 -18.61
N LYS A 103 -0.43 -14.36 -17.87
CA LYS A 103 0.89 -14.71 -18.43
C LYS A 103 0.88 -16.11 -19.03
N ALA A 104 0.40 -17.11 -18.31
CA ALA A 104 0.39 -18.50 -18.78
C ALA A 104 -0.41 -18.67 -20.08
N TRP A 105 -1.60 -18.07 -20.14
CA TRP A 105 -2.44 -18.06 -21.35
C TRP A 105 -1.74 -17.35 -22.51
N ALA A 106 -1.13 -16.20 -22.26
CA ALA A 106 -0.38 -15.47 -23.28
C ALA A 106 0.84 -16.25 -23.77
N SER A 107 1.64 -16.85 -22.89
CA SER A 107 2.80 -17.67 -23.26
C SER A 107 2.39 -18.86 -24.13
N GLY A 108 1.28 -19.53 -23.79
CA GLY A 108 0.76 -20.63 -24.61
C GLY A 108 0.32 -20.15 -26.00
N TYR A 109 -0.29 -18.98 -26.09
CA TYR A 109 -0.73 -18.38 -27.36
C TYR A 109 0.44 -17.91 -28.23
N LEU A 110 1.44 -17.28 -27.62
CA LEU A 110 2.63 -16.76 -28.28
C LEU A 110 3.67 -17.84 -28.64
N SER A 111 3.46 -19.09 -28.17
CA SER A 111 4.39 -20.19 -28.41
C SER A 111 4.63 -20.39 -29.92
N PRO A 112 5.89 -20.43 -30.38
CA PRO A 112 6.22 -20.72 -31.77
C PRO A 112 5.99 -22.19 -32.14
N PHE A 113 5.92 -23.09 -31.16
CA PHE A 113 5.77 -24.53 -31.36
C PHE A 113 4.34 -24.97 -31.10
N GLN A 114 3.43 -24.64 -32.03
CA GLN A 114 2.06 -25.11 -32.01
C GLN A 114 1.92 -26.33 -32.94
N GLN A 115 1.25 -27.37 -32.45
CA GLN A 115 0.99 -28.58 -33.21
C GLN A 115 -0.50 -28.66 -33.53
N TYR A 116 -0.80 -29.01 -34.78
CA TYR A 116 -2.16 -29.14 -35.29
C TYR A 116 -2.33 -30.52 -35.94
N PRO A 117 -3.51 -31.15 -35.80
CA PRO A 117 -3.80 -32.38 -36.53
C PRO A 117 -3.81 -32.12 -38.04
N ASP A 118 -3.36 -33.10 -38.84
CA ASP A 118 -3.44 -32.99 -40.29
C ASP A 118 -4.88 -33.23 -40.77
N LEU A 119 -5.65 -32.15 -40.85
CA LEU A 119 -7.05 -32.18 -41.28
C LEU A 119 -7.22 -32.36 -42.78
N ASP A 120 -6.18 -32.13 -43.58
CA ASP A 120 -6.26 -32.24 -45.04
C ASP A 120 -6.21 -33.71 -45.49
N GLN A 121 -5.59 -34.58 -44.69
CA GLN A 121 -5.50 -36.03 -44.94
C GLN A 121 -6.53 -36.86 -44.15
N MET A 122 -7.36 -36.22 -43.33
CA MET A 122 -8.33 -36.90 -42.47
C MET A 122 -9.53 -37.42 -43.29
N PRO A 123 -9.98 -38.68 -43.10
CA PRO A 123 -11.22 -39.18 -43.70
C PRO A 123 -12.43 -38.31 -43.33
N SER A 124 -13.42 -38.21 -44.22
CA SER A 124 -14.57 -37.31 -44.02
C SER A 124 -15.37 -37.60 -42.74
N ALA A 125 -15.53 -38.88 -42.37
CA ALA A 125 -16.22 -39.27 -41.14
C ALA A 125 -15.45 -38.79 -39.89
N ASP A 126 -14.14 -39.03 -39.85
CA ASP A 126 -13.26 -38.63 -38.74
C ASP A 126 -13.16 -37.11 -38.62
N LEU A 127 -13.19 -36.39 -39.75
CA LEU A 127 -13.19 -34.93 -39.79
C LEU A 127 -14.45 -34.34 -39.18
N GLU A 128 -15.62 -34.90 -39.52
CA GLU A 128 -16.89 -34.47 -38.95
C GLU A 128 -16.92 -34.70 -37.43
N GLU A 129 -16.48 -35.88 -36.97
CA GLU A 129 -16.36 -36.18 -35.53
C GLU A 129 -15.41 -35.21 -34.82
N PHE A 130 -14.22 -34.97 -35.40
CA PHE A 130 -13.23 -34.05 -34.85
C PHE A 130 -13.80 -32.63 -34.72
N VAL A 131 -14.40 -32.11 -35.79
CA VAL A 131 -14.96 -30.75 -35.83
C VAL A 131 -16.16 -30.64 -34.88
N GLU A 132 -16.96 -31.69 -34.71
CA GLU A 132 -18.07 -31.70 -33.76
C GLU A 132 -17.60 -31.56 -32.31
N GLY A 133 -16.47 -32.18 -31.95
CA GLY A 133 -15.85 -32.04 -30.62
C GLY A 133 -15.29 -30.64 -30.31
N THR A 134 -15.25 -29.73 -31.28
CA THR A 134 -14.77 -28.36 -31.06
C THR A 134 -15.86 -27.42 -30.55
N ARG A 135 -15.45 -26.33 -29.90
CA ARG A 135 -16.33 -25.24 -29.44
C ARG A 135 -16.83 -24.29 -30.54
N PHE A 136 -16.61 -24.62 -31.82
CA PHE A 136 -16.92 -23.72 -32.93
C PHE A 136 -18.42 -23.66 -33.22
N SER A 137 -18.86 -22.54 -33.79
CA SER A 137 -20.26 -22.42 -34.26
C SER A 137 -20.53 -23.34 -35.45
N ALA A 138 -21.79 -23.72 -35.68
CA ALA A 138 -22.19 -24.55 -36.81
C ALA A 138 -21.82 -23.95 -38.19
N ALA A 139 -21.72 -22.61 -38.29
CA ALA A 139 -21.25 -21.95 -39.50
C ALA A 139 -19.74 -22.19 -39.73
N GLN A 140 -18.93 -22.01 -38.70
CA GLN A 140 -17.48 -22.25 -38.72
C GLN A 140 -17.14 -23.71 -38.96
N LYS A 141 -17.87 -24.64 -38.33
CA LYS A 141 -17.72 -26.09 -38.59
C LYS A 141 -17.90 -26.41 -40.08
N ARG A 142 -18.97 -25.88 -40.69
CA ARG A 142 -19.21 -26.02 -42.14
C ARG A 142 -18.14 -25.35 -43.00
N GLU A 143 -17.61 -24.21 -42.59
CA GLU A 143 -16.52 -23.53 -43.29
C GLU A 143 -15.27 -24.41 -43.35
N ILE A 144 -14.90 -25.06 -42.23
CA ILE A 144 -13.75 -25.97 -42.17
C ILE A 144 -13.96 -27.17 -43.08
N ILE A 145 -15.10 -27.85 -42.97
CA ILE A 145 -15.40 -29.08 -43.74
C ILE A 145 -15.38 -28.81 -45.25
N ASN A 146 -15.97 -27.69 -45.68
CA ASN A 146 -16.08 -27.34 -47.09
C ASN A 146 -14.85 -26.59 -47.65
N SER A 147 -13.86 -26.27 -46.81
CA SER A 147 -12.65 -25.59 -47.26
C SER A 147 -11.78 -26.50 -48.13
N ARG A 148 -11.14 -25.89 -49.14
CA ARG A 148 -10.10 -26.54 -49.95
C ARG A 148 -8.86 -26.88 -49.11
N LYS A 149 -8.55 -26.05 -48.12
CA LYS A 149 -7.48 -26.25 -47.15
C LYS A 149 -8.10 -26.23 -45.76
N LYS A 150 -8.40 -27.41 -45.24
CA LYS A 150 -9.16 -27.61 -43.99
C LYS A 150 -8.33 -27.20 -42.81
N LEU A 151 -7.03 -27.54 -42.84
CA LEU A 151 -6.09 -27.18 -41.80
C LEU A 151 -5.96 -25.65 -41.65
N ASP A 152 -5.76 -24.92 -42.75
CA ASP A 152 -5.65 -23.46 -42.73
C ASP A 152 -6.93 -22.79 -42.16
N ALA A 153 -8.11 -23.26 -42.58
CA ALA A 153 -9.39 -22.76 -42.08
C ALA A 153 -9.56 -23.04 -40.57
N TYR A 154 -9.20 -24.25 -40.13
CA TYR A 154 -9.21 -24.62 -38.72
C TYR A 154 -8.28 -23.74 -37.89
N ILE A 155 -7.01 -23.59 -38.31
CA ILE A 155 -6.01 -22.80 -37.59
C ILE A 155 -6.48 -21.34 -37.45
N LYS A 156 -7.02 -20.76 -38.52
CA LYS A 156 -7.55 -19.39 -38.50
C LYS A 156 -8.65 -19.21 -37.46
N ILE A 157 -9.65 -20.09 -37.46
CA ILE A 157 -10.77 -20.03 -36.51
C ILE A 157 -10.27 -20.32 -35.09
N HIS A 158 -9.44 -21.35 -34.92
CA HIS A 158 -8.87 -21.74 -33.63
C HIS A 158 -8.07 -20.60 -32.99
N ASN A 159 -7.22 -19.92 -33.77
CA ASN A 159 -6.43 -18.79 -33.29
C ASN A 159 -7.29 -17.61 -32.83
N LEU A 160 -8.38 -17.30 -33.55
CA LEU A 160 -9.32 -16.25 -33.11
C LEU A 160 -9.92 -16.56 -31.73
N TYR A 161 -10.33 -17.80 -31.52
CA TYR A 161 -10.87 -18.22 -30.23
C TYR A 161 -9.81 -18.17 -29.12
N ARG A 162 -8.57 -18.60 -29.39
CA ARG A 162 -7.46 -18.51 -28.43
C ARG A 162 -7.09 -17.07 -28.10
N HIS A 163 -7.05 -16.19 -29.10
CA HIS A 163 -6.83 -14.76 -28.91
C HIS A 163 -7.86 -14.17 -27.94
N ASN A 164 -9.14 -14.48 -28.15
CA ASN A 164 -10.21 -14.03 -27.26
C ASN A 164 -10.08 -14.57 -25.83
N ASP A 165 -9.68 -15.83 -25.66
CA ASP A 165 -9.43 -16.38 -24.31
C ASP A 165 -8.29 -15.64 -23.60
N VAL A 166 -7.20 -15.36 -24.31
CA VAL A 166 -6.06 -14.61 -23.74
C VAL A 166 -6.48 -13.19 -23.38
N LEU A 167 -7.21 -12.50 -24.24
CA LEU A 167 -7.73 -11.16 -23.95
C LEU A 167 -8.65 -11.16 -22.73
N LYS A 168 -9.48 -12.19 -22.57
CA LYS A 168 -10.33 -12.34 -21.37
C LYS A 168 -9.46 -12.43 -20.11
N HIS A 169 -8.43 -13.27 -20.09
CA HIS A 169 -7.55 -13.37 -18.93
C HIS A 169 -6.75 -12.09 -18.65
N LEU A 170 -6.29 -11.39 -19.69
CA LEU A 170 -5.65 -10.08 -19.54
C LEU A 170 -6.61 -9.03 -18.96
N GLN A 171 -7.86 -9.02 -19.42
CA GLN A 171 -8.88 -8.14 -18.89
C GLN A 171 -9.19 -8.45 -17.43
N GLU A 172 -9.31 -9.73 -17.07
CA GLU A 172 -9.50 -10.17 -15.68
C GLU A 172 -8.35 -9.68 -14.79
N ALA A 173 -7.10 -9.86 -15.19
CA ALA A 173 -5.93 -9.38 -14.45
C ALA A 173 -5.92 -7.85 -14.29
N SER A 174 -6.22 -7.12 -15.36
CA SER A 174 -6.29 -5.65 -15.34
C SER A 174 -7.43 -5.13 -14.45
N LEU A 175 -8.59 -5.78 -14.51
CA LEU A 175 -9.75 -5.45 -13.69
C LEU A 175 -9.47 -5.71 -12.21
N GLU A 176 -8.85 -6.85 -11.88
CA GLU A 176 -8.51 -7.22 -10.52
C GLU A 176 -7.49 -6.25 -9.92
N LEU A 177 -6.45 -5.91 -10.68
CA LEU A 177 -5.47 -4.89 -10.30
C LEU A 177 -6.12 -3.50 -10.14
N SER A 178 -7.10 -3.16 -10.96
CA SER A 178 -7.80 -1.87 -10.87
C SER A 178 -8.71 -1.79 -9.64
N LYS A 179 -9.40 -2.89 -9.30
CA LYS A 179 -10.29 -2.98 -8.13
C LYS A 179 -9.51 -2.95 -6.82
N HIS A 180 -8.41 -3.69 -6.75
CA HIS A 180 -7.70 -3.95 -5.50
C HIS A 180 -6.35 -3.24 -5.41
N GLY A 181 -5.86 -2.65 -6.49
CA GLY A 181 -4.56 -1.98 -6.54
C GLY A 181 -4.43 -0.75 -5.65
N VAL A 182 -5.52 -0.26 -5.04
CA VAL A 182 -5.43 0.79 -3.99
C VAL A 182 -4.77 0.26 -2.71
N PHE A 183 -4.84 -1.05 -2.46
CA PHE A 183 -4.25 -1.70 -1.29
C PHE A 183 -2.87 -2.29 -1.58
N VAL A 184 -2.45 -2.32 -2.84
CA VAL A 184 -1.13 -2.77 -3.27
C VAL A 184 -0.18 -1.58 -3.25
N LEU A 185 1.09 -1.81 -2.89
CA LEU A 185 2.13 -0.78 -3.00
C LEU A 185 2.12 -0.10 -4.37
N PRO A 186 2.29 1.23 -4.43
CA PRO A 186 2.35 1.96 -5.69
C PRO A 186 3.39 1.42 -6.66
N GLU A 187 4.59 1.08 -6.19
CA GLU A 187 5.65 0.53 -7.04
C GLU A 187 5.23 -0.82 -7.65
N LEU A 188 4.81 -1.76 -6.81
CA LEU A 188 4.42 -3.11 -7.23
C LEU A 188 3.21 -3.07 -8.18
N ARG A 189 2.22 -2.20 -7.88
CA ARG A 189 1.06 -1.98 -8.75
C ARG A 189 1.47 -1.48 -10.13
N ASN A 190 2.41 -0.54 -10.20
CA ASN A 190 2.88 0.02 -11.47
C ASN A 190 3.67 -1.01 -12.27
N GLU A 191 4.46 -1.85 -11.61
CA GLU A 191 5.17 -2.98 -12.22
C GLU A 191 4.19 -4.00 -12.80
N MET A 192 3.18 -4.44 -12.03
CA MET A 192 2.13 -5.34 -12.51
C MET A 192 1.39 -4.76 -13.71
N LYS A 193 1.03 -3.46 -13.66
CA LYS A 193 0.37 -2.79 -14.78
C LYS A 193 1.26 -2.77 -16.03
N THR A 194 2.54 -2.46 -15.86
CA THR A 194 3.51 -2.42 -16.97
C THR A 194 3.68 -3.80 -17.58
N LEU A 195 3.72 -4.86 -16.76
CA LEU A 195 3.76 -6.22 -17.26
C LEU A 195 2.51 -6.58 -18.07
N ILE A 196 1.31 -6.26 -17.57
CA ILE A 196 0.04 -6.46 -18.29
C ILE A 196 0.10 -5.75 -19.65
N ASP A 197 0.57 -4.51 -19.69
CA ASP A 197 0.69 -3.73 -20.92
C ASP A 197 1.67 -4.36 -21.92
N ILE A 198 2.81 -4.89 -21.44
CA ILE A 198 3.78 -5.60 -22.28
C ILE A 198 3.17 -6.89 -22.86
N ILE A 199 2.51 -7.70 -22.03
CA ILE A 199 1.86 -8.94 -22.48
C ILE A 199 0.78 -8.62 -23.52
N HIS A 200 -0.06 -7.61 -23.26
CA HIS A 200 -1.12 -7.21 -24.16
C HIS A 200 -0.59 -6.77 -25.53
N LYS A 201 0.49 -5.98 -25.56
CA LYS A 201 1.15 -5.58 -26.81
C LYS A 201 1.69 -6.78 -27.60
N ALA A 202 2.33 -7.73 -26.93
CA ALA A 202 2.82 -8.95 -27.57
C ALA A 202 1.68 -9.79 -28.17
N VAL A 203 0.55 -9.91 -27.46
CA VAL A 203 -0.64 -10.64 -27.94
C VAL A 203 -1.28 -9.97 -29.15
N ILE A 204 -1.41 -8.64 -29.15
CA ILE A 204 -1.91 -7.87 -30.29
C ILE A 204 -0.97 -8.02 -31.49
N GLU A 205 0.34 -7.86 -31.28
CA GLU A 205 1.34 -8.01 -32.34
C GLU A 205 1.24 -9.41 -32.98
N HIS A 206 1.12 -10.46 -32.16
CA HIS A 206 0.99 -11.82 -32.65
C HIS A 206 -0.29 -12.03 -33.46
N GLN A 207 -1.41 -11.41 -33.05
CA GLN A 207 -2.67 -11.44 -33.81
C GLN A 207 -2.52 -10.71 -35.15
N MET A 208 -1.93 -9.51 -35.16
CA MET A 208 -1.70 -8.74 -36.39
C MET A 208 -0.84 -9.51 -37.40
N ASN A 209 0.20 -10.19 -36.91
CA ASN A 209 1.05 -11.05 -37.74
C ASN A 209 0.28 -12.23 -38.37
N HIS A 210 -0.79 -12.71 -37.74
CA HIS A 210 -1.64 -13.76 -38.29
C HIS A 210 -2.68 -13.22 -39.29
N GLU A 211 -3.18 -12.01 -39.09
CA GLU A 211 -4.24 -11.44 -39.92
C GLU A 211 -3.74 -10.78 -41.21
N ILE A 212 -2.62 -10.05 -41.14
CA ILE A 212 -2.24 -9.09 -42.21
C ILE A 212 -1.12 -9.65 -43.10
N ASP A 213 -0.58 -10.84 -42.81
CA ASP A 213 0.56 -11.47 -43.53
C ASP A 213 1.66 -10.45 -43.92
N ILE A 214 2.04 -9.62 -42.96
CA ILE A 214 3.04 -8.56 -43.18
C ILE A 214 4.43 -9.20 -43.21
N GLY A 215 5.12 -9.03 -44.34
CA GLY A 215 6.53 -9.37 -44.48
C GLY A 215 7.42 -8.13 -44.30
N PRO A 216 8.39 -8.13 -43.37
CA PRO A 216 8.66 -9.10 -42.31
C PRO A 216 7.66 -8.99 -41.13
N ARG A 217 7.46 -10.10 -40.41
CA ARG A 217 6.63 -10.13 -39.20
C ARG A 217 7.14 -9.14 -38.15
N LEU A 218 6.20 -8.49 -37.48
CA LEU A 218 6.47 -7.66 -36.32
C LEU A 218 6.99 -8.55 -35.18
N LYS A 219 8.01 -8.09 -34.46
CA LYS A 219 8.63 -8.83 -33.35
C LYS A 219 8.85 -7.97 -32.11
N GLU A 220 8.56 -6.69 -32.16
CA GLU A 220 8.88 -5.74 -31.10
C GLU A 220 8.20 -6.14 -29.79
N GLY A 221 6.91 -6.44 -29.82
CA GLY A 221 6.12 -6.89 -28.68
C GLY A 221 6.63 -8.21 -28.11
N SER A 222 6.88 -9.20 -28.98
CA SER A 222 7.38 -10.51 -28.55
C SER A 222 8.78 -10.45 -27.92
N GLU A 223 9.71 -9.71 -28.52
CA GLU A 223 11.06 -9.50 -27.98
C GLU A 223 11.01 -8.71 -26.68
N ARG A 224 10.15 -7.68 -26.60
CA ARG A 224 9.96 -6.90 -25.38
C ARG A 224 9.39 -7.75 -24.24
N LEU A 225 8.43 -8.62 -24.51
CA LEU A 225 7.92 -9.56 -23.50
C LEU A 225 9.03 -10.48 -22.98
N LYS A 226 9.91 -10.95 -23.86
CA LYS A 226 11.03 -11.81 -23.48
C LYS A 226 12.12 -11.08 -22.69
N HIS A 227 12.49 -9.87 -23.11
CA HIS A 227 13.62 -9.13 -22.55
C HIS A 227 13.26 -8.23 -21.37
N GLU A 228 12.05 -7.66 -21.35
CA GLU A 228 11.57 -6.80 -20.27
C GLU A 228 10.51 -7.51 -19.43
N GLY A 229 9.56 -8.20 -20.07
CA GLY A 229 8.41 -8.81 -19.39
C GLY A 229 8.78 -10.00 -18.49
N GLU A 230 9.59 -10.93 -18.97
CA GLU A 230 10.03 -12.09 -18.16
C GLU A 230 10.84 -11.67 -16.92
N PRO A 231 11.86 -10.79 -17.02
CA PRO A 231 12.55 -10.28 -15.83
C PRO A 231 11.62 -9.51 -14.89
N LEU A 232 10.68 -8.73 -15.44
CA LEU A 232 9.72 -7.98 -14.63
C LEU A 232 8.76 -8.91 -13.88
N PHE A 233 8.31 -10.00 -14.51
CA PHE A 233 7.48 -11.01 -13.86
C PHE A 233 8.20 -11.64 -12.66
N ASN A 234 9.45 -12.06 -12.84
CA ASN A 234 10.25 -12.64 -11.76
C ASN A 234 10.51 -11.61 -10.64
N LYS A 235 10.76 -10.34 -11.01
CA LYS A 235 10.93 -9.25 -10.03
C LYS A 235 9.67 -9.04 -9.19
N ILE A 236 8.49 -9.06 -9.81
CA ILE A 236 7.20 -8.95 -9.12
C ILE A 236 7.01 -10.13 -8.17
N GLU A 237 7.28 -11.36 -8.63
CA GLU A 237 7.20 -12.58 -7.82
C GLU A 237 8.10 -12.49 -6.58
N GLU A 238 9.37 -12.12 -6.76
CA GLU A 238 10.31 -11.94 -5.66
C GLU A 238 9.84 -10.86 -4.67
N SER A 239 9.27 -9.76 -5.17
CA SER A 239 8.78 -8.66 -4.34
C SER A 239 7.57 -9.08 -3.51
N ILE A 240 6.66 -9.88 -4.08
CA ILE A 240 5.52 -10.47 -3.37
C ILE A 240 6.02 -11.48 -2.35
N ALA A 241 6.92 -12.39 -2.74
CA ALA A 241 7.47 -13.41 -1.86
C ALA A 241 8.16 -12.78 -0.64
N LYS A 242 9.03 -11.78 -0.84
CA LYS A 242 9.66 -11.03 0.25
C LYS A 242 8.62 -10.42 1.18
N ARG A 243 7.56 -9.81 0.65
CA ARG A 243 6.48 -9.24 1.49
C ARG A 243 5.72 -10.28 2.31
N LEU A 244 5.39 -11.41 1.71
CA LEU A 244 4.66 -12.48 2.39
C LEU A 244 5.53 -13.14 3.46
N TRP A 245 6.80 -13.43 3.16
CA TRP A 245 7.68 -14.19 4.04
C TRP A 245 8.47 -13.33 5.03
N ASP A 246 8.95 -12.14 4.68
CA ASP A 246 9.67 -11.27 5.63
C ASP A 246 8.75 -10.80 6.77
N SER A 247 7.44 -10.71 6.53
CA SER A 247 6.45 -10.44 7.57
C SER A 247 6.42 -11.48 8.70
N THR A 248 6.93 -12.69 8.44
CA THR A 248 7.02 -13.79 9.43
C THR A 248 8.35 -13.84 10.16
N THR A 249 9.39 -13.16 9.66
CA THR A 249 10.78 -13.27 10.16
C THR A 249 11.22 -12.08 11.01
N THR A 250 10.42 -11.00 11.06
CA THR A 250 10.67 -9.90 12.01
C THR A 250 10.43 -10.39 13.44
N GLU A 251 11.50 -10.87 14.09
CA GLU A 251 11.57 -11.04 15.53
C GLU A 251 11.20 -9.72 16.22
N VAL A 252 10.29 -9.81 17.19
CA VAL A 252 9.85 -8.72 18.06
C VAL A 252 10.90 -8.41 19.11
#